data_AF-A0A292PQZ7-F1
#
_entry.id   AF-A0A292PQZ7-F1
#
_cell.length_a   1.000
_cell.length_b   1.000
_cell.length_c   1.000
_cell.angle_alpha   90.00
_cell.angle_beta   90.00
_cell.angle_gamma   90.00
#
_symmetry.space_group_name_H-M   'P 1'
#
loop_
_entity.id
_entity.type
_entity.pdbx_description
1 polymer ?
#
loop_
_entity_poly.entity_id
_entity_poly.type
_entity_poly.pdbx_seq_one_letter_code
_entity_poly.pdbx_strand_id
1 'polypeptide(L)' 'GGFRGNALQAAASRGNESVVRLLLERGAEVNAQGGFHGNALKAAKVSRHESIAQLLLSHGADQSL' A
#
# COMPACT_ATOMS: atom_id res chain seq x y z
N GLY A 1 3.96 -2.88 -14.39
CA GLY A 1 3.34 -1.85 -13.54
C GLY A 1 2.86 -0.72 -14.41
N GLY A 2 1.64 -0.22 -14.18
CA GLY A 2 1.07 0.93 -14.90
C GLY A 2 1.16 2.23 -14.08
N PHE A 3 0.56 3.30 -14.60
CA PHE A 3 0.58 4.69 -14.09
C PHE A 3 0.32 4.90 -12.58
N ARG A 4 -0.26 3.94 -11.85
CA ARG A 4 -0.58 4.04 -10.41
C ARG A 4 0.46 3.40 -9.49
N GLY A 5 1.58 2.92 -10.04
CA GLY A 5 2.54 2.08 -9.34
C GLY A 5 2.06 0.64 -9.22
N ASN A 6 2.46 -0.07 -8.16
CA ASN A 6 2.11 -1.49 -7.97
C ASN A 6 0.64 -1.67 -7.51
N ALA A 7 0.15 -2.90 -7.58
CA ALA A 7 -1.24 -3.22 -7.22
C ALA A 7 -1.57 -2.86 -5.75
N LEU A 8 -0.59 -3.02 -4.85
CA LEU A 8 -0.75 -2.73 -3.42
C LEU A 8 -0.97 -1.23 -3.19
N GLN A 9 -0.22 -0.37 -3.89
CA GLN A 9 -0.39 1.08 -3.84
C GLN A 9 -1.75 1.53 -4.37
N ALA A 10 -2.21 0.95 -5.48
CA ALA A 10 -3.51 1.27 -6.04
C ALA A 10 -4.66 0.85 -5.11
N ALA A 11 -4.56 -0.30 -4.45
CA ALA A 11 -5.53 -0.77 -3.47
C ALA A 11 -5.53 0.11 -2.21
N ALA A 12 -4.33 0.48 -1.73
CA ALA A 12 -4.16 1.34 -0.57
C ALA A 12 -4.72 2.75 -0.78
N SER A 13 -4.46 3.38 -1.93
CA SER A 13 -5.00 4.70 -2.29
C SER A 13 -6.53 4.70 -2.44
N ARG A 14 -7.13 3.55 -2.77
CA ARG A 14 -8.59 3.43 -2.95
C ARG A 14 -9.33 3.03 -1.67
N GLY A 15 -8.63 2.72 -0.58
CA GLY A 15 -9.29 2.28 0.66
C GLY A 15 -9.77 0.83 0.63
N ASN A 16 -9.30 0.01 -0.33
CA ASN A 16 -9.76 -1.37 -0.48
C ASN A 16 -9.00 -2.34 0.42
N GLU A 17 -9.34 -2.37 1.71
CA GLU A 17 -8.66 -3.21 2.70
C GLU A 17 -8.62 -4.70 2.33
N SER A 18 -9.73 -5.28 1.83
CA SER A 18 -9.77 -6.70 1.43
C SER A 18 -8.77 -7.02 0.31
N VAL A 19 -8.57 -6.09 -0.63
CA VAL A 19 -7.59 -6.26 -1.71
C VAL A 19 -6.17 -6.11 -1.17
N VAL A 20 -5.94 -5.19 -0.23
CA VAL A 20 -4.64 -5.03 0.43
C VAL A 20 -4.25 -6.33 1.16
N ARG A 21 -5.16 -6.91 1.96
CA ARG A 21 -4.94 -8.19 2.65
C ARG A 21 -4.61 -9.30 1.67
N LEU A 22 -5.43 -9.47 0.64
CA LEU A 22 -5.22 -10.49 -0.39
C LEU A 22 -3.84 -10.36 -1.05
N LEU A 23 -3.42 -9.14 -1.39
CA LEU A 23 -2.11 -8.93 -2.04
C LEU A 23 -0.95 -9.27 -1.09
N LEU A 24 -1.04 -8.87 0.18
CA LEU A 24 -0.02 -9.19 1.19
C LEU A 24 0.07 -10.71 1.43
N GLU A 25 -1.06 -11.40 1.52
CA GLU A 25 -1.12 -12.87 1.65
C GLU A 25 -0.50 -13.60 0.44
N ARG A 26 -0.52 -12.98 -0.74
CA ARG A 26 0.11 -13.51 -1.97
C ARG A 26 1.57 -13.09 -2.13
N GLY A 27 2.17 -12.51 -1.09
CA GLY A 27 3.58 -12.12 -1.09
C GLY A 27 3.87 -10.85 -1.87
N ALA A 28 2.90 -9.93 -2.00
CA ALA A 28 3.19 -8.61 -2.53
C ALA A 28 4.25 -7.92 -1.69
N GLU A 29 5.27 -7.36 -2.35
CA GLU A 29 6.34 -6.62 -1.69
C GLU A 29 5.79 -5.33 -1.07
N VAL A 30 5.72 -5.31 0.27
CA VAL A 30 5.07 -4.24 1.05
C VAL A 30 5.73 -2.86 0.82
N ASN A 31 7.05 -2.86 0.65
CA ASN A 31 7.87 -1.67 0.45
C ASN A 31 8.14 -1.38 -1.03
N ALA A 32 7.47 -2.07 -1.95
CA ALA A 32 7.67 -1.86 -3.37
C ALA A 32 7.44 -0.40 -3.74
N GLN A 33 8.48 0.19 -4.32
CA GLN A 33 8.49 1.59 -4.69
C GLN A 33 7.90 1.82 -6.09
N GLY A 34 7.34 3.01 -6.30
CA GLY A 34 6.85 3.48 -7.58
C GLY A 34 5.55 4.27 -7.48
N GLY A 35 5.01 4.61 -8.66
CA GLY A 35 3.78 5.40 -8.78
C GLY A 35 3.89 6.79 -8.15
N PHE A 36 2.77 7.49 -8.10
CA PHE A 36 2.73 8.89 -7.63
C PHE A 36 3.05 9.06 -6.13
N HIS A 37 2.67 8.09 -5.30
CA HIS A 37 2.86 8.19 -3.84
C HIS A 37 4.16 7.56 -3.34
N GLY A 38 5.00 6.99 -4.21
CA GLY A 38 6.21 6.30 -3.82
C GLY A 38 5.98 4.87 -3.29
N ASN A 39 5.09 4.65 -2.32
CA ASN A 39 4.76 3.30 -1.82
C ASN A 39 3.29 3.20 -1.36
N ALA A 40 2.86 2.00 -0.96
CA ALA A 40 1.49 1.75 -0.52
C ALA A 40 1.13 2.45 0.81
N LEU A 41 2.08 2.57 1.74
CA LEU A 41 1.87 3.22 3.03
C LEU A 41 1.60 4.72 2.86
N LYS A 42 2.41 5.40 2.04
CA LYS A 42 2.21 6.80 1.66
C LYS A 42 0.87 7.01 0.95
N ALA A 43 0.51 6.11 0.04
CA ALA A 43 -0.80 6.16 -0.62
C ALA A 43 -1.96 6.07 0.38
N ALA A 44 -1.92 5.13 1.34
CA ALA A 44 -2.94 5.03 2.38
C ALA A 44 -3.02 6.31 3.25
N LYS A 45 -1.87 6.85 3.67
CA LYS A 45 -1.81 8.07 4.50
C LYS A 45 -2.36 9.30 3.76
N VAL A 46 -1.94 9.54 2.52
CA VAL A 46 -2.42 10.67 1.70
C VAL A 46 -3.93 10.57 1.45
N SER A 47 -4.43 9.36 1.22
CA SER A 47 -5.87 9.10 1.04
C SER A 47 -6.65 8.94 2.36
N ARG A 48 -6.02 9.16 3.52
CA ARG A 48 -6.62 9.09 4.87
C ARG A 48 -7.24 7.73 5.23
N HIS A 49 -6.62 6.64 4.78
CA HIS A 49 -7.03 5.27 5.07
C HIS A 49 -6.19 4.67 6.22
N GLU A 50 -6.46 5.09 7.45
CA GLU A 50 -5.70 4.71 8.64
C GLU A 50 -5.67 3.19 8.90
N SER A 51 -6.80 2.49 8.74
CA SER A 51 -6.85 1.02 8.91
C SER A 51 -5.89 0.30 7.97
N ILE A 52 -5.76 0.80 6.74
CA ILE A 52 -4.83 0.26 5.75
C ILE A 52 -3.39 0.62 6.08
N ALA A 53 -3.14 1.84 6.55
CA ALA A 53 -1.81 2.24 7.00
C ALA A 53 -1.33 1.33 8.16
N GLN A 54 -2.19 1.06 9.15
CA GLN A 54 -1.92 0.14 10.25
C GLN A 54 -1.70 -1.31 9.77
N LEU A 55 -2.51 -1.77 8.81
CA LEU A 55 -2.33 -3.09 8.20
C LEU A 55 -0.96 -3.20 7.53
N LEU A 56 -0.58 -2.22 6.70
CA LEU A 56 0.72 -2.20 6.02
C LEU A 56 1.89 -2.18 7.01
N LEU A 57 1.80 -1.37 8.08
CA LEU A 57 2.80 -1.33 9.15
C LEU A 57 2.93 -2.69 9.87
N SER A 58 1.81 -3.36 10.13
CA SER A 58 1.80 -4.69 10.73
C SER A 58 2.44 -5.76 9.84
N HIS A 59 2.54 -5.49 8.53
CA HIS A 59 3.21 -6.33 7.54
C HIS A 59 4.63 -5.83 7.17
N GLY A 60 5.22 -4.92 7.95
CA GLY A 60 6.61 -4.47 7.78
C GLY A 60 6.80 -3.32 6.80
N ALA A 61 5.76 -2.51 6.54
CA ALA A 61 5.92 -1.29 5.75
C ALA A 61 6.83 -0.28 6.47
N ASP A 62 7.82 0.25 5.76
CA ASP A 62 8.74 1.25 6.30
C ASP A 62 8.14 2.66 6.26
N GLN A 63 8.21 3.36 7.40
CA GLN A 63 7.71 4.73 7.52
C GLN A 63 8.63 5.78 6.88
N SER A 64 9.90 5.43 6.63
CA SER A 64 10.96 6.34 6.19
C SER A 64 11.10 6.47 4.67
N LEU A 65 10.48 5.58 3.89
CA LEU A 65 10.58 5.52 2.43
C LEU A 65 9.59 6.42 1.72
#